data_AF-A0A9E3MU53-F1
#
_entry.id   AF-A0A9E3MU53-F1
#
_cell.length_a   1.000
_cell.length_b   1.000
_cell.length_c   1.000
_cell.angle_alpha   90.00
_cell.angle_beta   90.00
_cell.angle_gamma   90.00
#
_symmetry.space_group_name_H-M   'P 1'
#
loop_
_entity.id
_entity.type
_entity.pdbx_description
1 polymer ?
#
loop_
_entity_poly.entity_id
_entity_poly.type
_entity_poly.pdbx_seq_one_letter_code
_entity_poly.pdbx_strand_id
1 'polypeptide(L)'
;MGSRRRVAERRKTKPAVVGGMIAVVVGGAAFGVYALYGAGAAADDRTQNTSASAEDHKPKVKTGPLSATEVTTTATTFLTSWQQGRVSAAAAATSDSAAATALLTGYTKDAHLTGVTLTPGTRTGDKVPFSVKATVTYKGLSKPLTYGSSLTVVRDTATGKPRVDWTASVVHPDLKDGDTLVTGESGTPPIKAVDRNGGEITEATYPSLGTVLDGLREKYGKKA
;
A
#
# COMPACT_ATOMS: atom_id res chain seq x y z
N MET A 1 -37.86 3.14 -56.80
CA MET A 1 -37.90 1.79 -56.19
C MET A 1 -36.50 1.22 -56.33
N GLY A 2 -35.71 0.85 -55.34
CA GLY A 2 -35.90 0.61 -53.91
C GLY A 2 -34.90 -0.48 -53.54
N SER A 3 -34.21 -0.32 -52.40
CA SER A 3 -33.42 -1.35 -51.69
C SER A 3 -31.96 -1.54 -52.20
N ARG A 4 -30.89 -1.70 -51.40
CA ARG A 4 -30.71 -1.99 -49.96
C ARG A 4 -29.37 -1.43 -49.43
N ARG A 5 -29.39 -1.16 -48.12
CA ARG A 5 -28.31 -0.81 -47.17
C ARG A 5 -27.08 -1.74 -47.22
N ARG A 6 -25.90 -1.17 -46.95
CA ARG A 6 -24.77 -1.78 -46.19
C ARG A 6 -24.18 -0.68 -45.30
N VAL A 7 -24.56 -0.61 -44.02
CA VAL A 7 -23.88 -1.21 -42.85
C VAL A 7 -22.41 -0.77 -42.75
N ALA A 8 -22.18 0.18 -41.83
CA ALA A 8 -20.88 0.61 -41.38
C ALA A 8 -20.20 -0.52 -40.59
N GLU A 9 -19.02 -0.93 -41.05
CA GLU A 9 -18.23 -1.98 -40.42
C GLU A 9 -17.35 -1.41 -39.30
N ARG A 10 -17.26 -2.21 -38.23
CA ARG A 10 -16.77 -1.88 -36.90
C ARG A 10 -15.25 -1.70 -36.88
N ARG A 11 -14.79 -0.79 -36.01
CA ARG A 11 -13.39 -0.65 -35.58
C ARG A 11 -12.88 -1.99 -35.02
N LYS A 12 -11.82 -2.53 -35.61
CA LYS A 12 -11.00 -3.61 -35.07
C LYS A 12 -9.91 -3.03 -34.16
N THR A 13 -10.06 -3.17 -32.85
CA THR A 13 -8.97 -3.06 -31.89
C THR A 13 -8.39 -4.45 -31.64
N LYS A 14 -7.08 -4.60 -31.85
CA LYS A 14 -6.31 -5.82 -31.60
C LYS A 14 -6.11 -6.01 -30.09
N PRO A 15 -6.15 -7.23 -29.53
CA PRO A 15 -5.77 -7.46 -28.14
C PRO A 15 -4.25 -7.39 -27.98
N ALA A 16 -3.76 -6.54 -27.08
CA ALA A 16 -2.37 -6.49 -26.67
C ALA A 16 -2.15 -7.50 -25.53
N VAL A 17 -1.34 -8.52 -25.82
CA VAL A 17 -0.82 -9.48 -24.84
C VAL A 17 0.34 -8.81 -24.11
N VAL A 18 0.18 -8.52 -22.82
CA VAL A 18 1.29 -8.10 -21.96
C VAL A 18 1.77 -9.35 -21.22
N GLY A 19 2.80 -10.00 -21.78
CA GLY A 19 3.53 -11.07 -21.12
C GLY A 19 4.35 -10.51 -19.96
N GLY A 20 4.05 -10.96 -18.74
CA GLY A 20 4.83 -10.63 -17.55
C GLY A 20 6.19 -11.32 -17.59
N MET A 21 7.26 -10.53 -17.57
CA MET A 21 8.62 -11.03 -17.43
C MET A 21 8.88 -11.36 -15.95
N ILE A 22 9.05 -12.63 -15.63
CA ILE A 22 9.53 -13.08 -14.32
C ILE A 22 11.06 -13.07 -14.37
N ALA A 23 11.67 -12.10 -13.71
CA ALA A 23 13.11 -12.11 -13.46
C ALA A 23 13.40 -13.05 -12.27
N VAL A 24 13.86 -14.27 -12.58
CA VAL A 24 14.42 -15.18 -11.58
C VAL A 24 15.83 -14.68 -11.25
N VAL A 25 16.01 -14.10 -10.05
CA VAL A 25 17.33 -13.81 -9.51
C VAL A 25 17.75 -14.99 -8.64
N VAL A 26 18.66 -15.80 -9.19
CA VAL A 26 19.37 -16.86 -8.46
C VAL A 26 20.35 -16.19 -7.48
N GLY A 27 20.28 -16.62 -6.22
CA GLY A 27 21.13 -16.13 -5.15
C GLY A 27 22.61 -16.50 -5.33
N GLY A 28 23.46 -15.58 -4.91
CA GLY A 28 24.87 -15.83 -4.64
C GLY A 28 25.22 -15.18 -3.30
N ALA A 29 25.45 -16.01 -2.29
CA ALA A 29 25.98 -15.60 -1.00
C ALA A 29 27.44 -15.11 -1.18
N ALA A 30 27.78 -13.97 -0.58
CA ALA A 30 29.16 -13.62 -0.30
C ALA A 30 29.28 -13.26 1.19
N PHE A 31 29.94 -14.18 1.91
CA PHE A 31 30.43 -14.02 3.26
C PHE A 31 31.39 -12.83 3.37
N GLY A 32 31.41 -12.21 4.54
CA GLY A 32 32.09 -10.96 4.80
C GLY A 32 33.59 -11.06 5.01
N VAL A 33 34.24 -9.89 5.01
CA VAL A 33 35.38 -9.56 5.87
C VAL A 33 35.34 -8.05 6.10
N TYR A 34 35.02 -7.61 7.32
CA TYR A 34 35.34 -6.26 7.78
C TYR A 34 36.70 -6.35 8.46
N ALA A 35 37.77 -6.07 7.72
CA ALA A 35 39.10 -6.04 8.29
C ALA A 35 39.29 -4.72 9.04
N LEU A 36 39.39 -4.82 10.36
CA LEU A 36 39.92 -3.80 11.24
C LEU A 36 41.30 -3.36 10.73
N TYR A 37 41.42 -2.09 10.36
CA TYR A 37 42.71 -1.45 10.18
C TYR A 37 43.16 -0.96 11.56
N GLY A 38 44.06 -1.72 12.21
CA GLY A 38 44.58 -1.37 13.53
C GLY A 38 45.24 -2.54 14.25
N ALA A 39 46.41 -2.98 13.78
CA ALA A 39 47.36 -3.73 14.58
C ALA A 39 48.76 -3.56 13.98
N GLY A 40 49.61 -2.82 14.68
CA GLY A 40 51.03 -2.73 14.37
C GLY A 40 51.77 -3.99 14.81
N ALA A 41 52.66 -4.47 13.94
CA ALA A 41 53.87 -5.20 14.29
C ALA A 41 54.91 -4.96 13.18
N ALA A 42 56.14 -4.74 13.59
CA ALA A 42 57.23 -4.10 12.86
C ALA A 42 57.86 -4.95 11.73
N ALA A 43 58.33 -4.26 10.68
CA ALA A 43 59.70 -4.37 10.15
C ALA A 43 59.95 -3.34 9.01
N ASP A 44 60.92 -2.46 9.28
CA ASP A 44 61.77 -1.63 8.42
C ASP A 44 61.26 -0.80 7.21
N ASP A 45 61.54 0.51 7.39
CA ASP A 45 62.09 1.50 6.46
C ASP A 45 61.16 2.38 5.60
N ARG A 46 61.46 3.70 5.70
CA ARG A 46 61.03 4.85 4.89
C ARG A 46 59.72 5.60 5.28
N THR A 47 59.90 6.55 6.20
CA THR A 47 59.47 7.97 6.11
C THR A 47 58.07 8.28 5.57
N GLN A 48 57.10 8.57 6.46
CA GLN A 48 56.43 9.89 6.54
C GLN A 48 55.45 9.93 7.72
N ASN A 49 55.69 10.93 8.57
CA ASN A 49 54.97 11.24 9.79
C ASN A 49 53.79 12.16 9.43
N THR A 50 52.55 11.69 9.55
CA THR A 50 51.37 12.55 9.71
C THR A 50 50.45 11.98 10.76
N SER A 51 50.76 12.32 12.00
CA SER A 51 49.86 12.28 13.15
C SER A 51 48.63 13.15 12.83
N ALA A 52 47.46 12.54 12.67
CA ALA A 52 46.18 13.24 12.69
C ALA A 52 45.34 12.64 13.83
N SER A 53 44.98 13.52 14.76
CA SER A 53 44.37 13.27 16.05
C SER A 53 43.13 12.37 15.99
N ALA A 54 43.10 11.37 16.88
CA ALA A 54 41.91 10.65 17.26
C ALA A 54 41.03 11.55 18.15
N GLU A 55 40.33 12.50 17.53
CA GLU A 55 39.27 13.27 18.17
C GLU A 55 37.90 12.76 17.67
N ASP A 56 37.08 12.29 18.62
CA ASP A 56 35.62 12.19 18.58
C ASP A 56 34.93 11.80 17.26
N HIS A 57 35.07 10.54 16.86
CA HIS A 57 34.29 9.97 15.75
C HIS A 57 32.91 9.48 16.23
N LYS A 58 32.06 10.37 16.77
CA LYS A 58 30.61 10.12 16.72
C LYS A 58 30.14 10.40 15.29
N PRO A 59 29.45 9.46 14.61
CA PRO A 59 28.92 9.72 13.28
C PRO A 59 28.01 10.95 13.34
N LYS A 60 28.36 12.00 12.58
CA LYS A 60 27.53 13.22 12.48
C LYS A 60 26.16 12.83 11.95
N VAL A 61 25.13 13.04 12.78
CA VAL A 61 23.73 12.84 12.40
C VAL A 61 23.43 13.77 11.23
N LYS A 62 22.93 13.22 10.12
CA LYS A 62 22.53 14.04 8.97
C LYS A 62 21.36 14.92 9.37
N THR A 63 21.51 16.22 9.18
CA THR A 63 20.48 17.23 9.42
C THR A 63 20.20 17.97 8.12
N GLY A 64 18.96 18.44 7.93
CA GLY A 64 18.55 19.22 6.76
C GLY A 64 17.43 18.58 5.94
N PRO A 65 17.01 19.23 4.84
CA PRO A 65 15.88 18.79 4.03
C PRO A 65 16.14 17.40 3.43
N LEU A 66 15.06 16.71 3.07
CA LEU A 66 15.15 15.42 2.40
C LEU A 66 15.51 15.61 0.92
N SER A 67 16.42 14.76 0.43
CA SER A 67 16.67 14.65 -1.00
C SER A 67 15.60 13.81 -1.69
N ALA A 68 15.39 14.04 -2.98
CA ALA A 68 14.46 13.27 -3.81
C ALA A 68 14.72 11.75 -3.76
N THR A 69 16.01 11.37 -3.69
CA THR A 69 16.44 9.98 -3.60
C THR A 69 16.06 9.39 -2.24
N GLU A 70 16.30 10.10 -1.14
CA GLU A 70 15.91 9.64 0.21
C GLU A 70 14.40 9.39 0.29
N VAL A 71 13.59 10.30 -0.24
CA VAL A 71 12.12 10.15 -0.27
C VAL A 71 11.72 8.92 -1.07
N THR A 72 12.20 8.80 -2.31
CA THR A 72 11.84 7.71 -3.22
C THR A 72 12.26 6.34 -2.69
N THR A 73 13.50 6.24 -2.17
CA THR A 73 14.03 4.99 -1.62
C THR A 73 13.27 4.56 -0.37
N THR A 74 12.95 5.50 0.53
CA THR A 74 12.22 5.19 1.76
C THR A 74 10.79 4.74 1.47
N ALA A 75 10.08 5.47 0.60
CA ALA A 75 8.74 5.11 0.16
C ALA A 75 8.71 3.74 -0.52
N THR A 76 9.65 3.48 -1.43
CA THR A 76 9.75 2.20 -2.14
C THR A 76 10.05 1.05 -1.18
N THR A 77 10.91 1.26 -0.18
CA THR A 77 11.27 0.25 0.82
C THR A 77 10.05 -0.13 1.66
N PHE A 78 9.30 0.86 2.16
CA PHE A 78 8.07 0.65 2.92
C PHE A 78 7.03 -0.10 2.08
N LEU A 79 6.68 0.42 0.90
CA LEU A 79 5.64 -0.15 0.04
C LEU A 79 6.01 -1.57 -0.43
N THR A 80 7.26 -1.82 -0.81
CA THR A 80 7.70 -3.15 -1.24
C THR A 80 7.63 -4.16 -0.09
N SER A 81 8.08 -3.76 1.11
CA SER A 81 8.03 -4.63 2.29
C SER A 81 6.60 -4.96 2.70
N TRP A 82 5.71 -3.95 2.67
CA TRP A 82 4.30 -4.15 2.96
C TRP A 82 3.63 -5.07 1.93
N GLN A 83 3.86 -4.82 0.63
CA GLN A 83 3.32 -5.65 -0.46
C GLN A 83 3.76 -7.12 -0.35
N GLN A 84 5.00 -7.36 0.10
CA GLN A 84 5.56 -8.70 0.30
C GLN A 84 5.10 -9.37 1.61
N GLY A 85 4.24 -8.72 2.41
CA GLY A 85 3.80 -9.22 3.71
C GLY A 85 4.88 -9.19 4.80
N ARG A 86 6.00 -8.49 4.57
CA ARG A 86 7.10 -8.34 5.54
C ARG A 86 6.77 -7.22 6.52
N VAL A 87 5.76 -7.44 7.36
CA VAL A 87 5.19 -6.42 8.26
C VAL A 87 6.26 -5.76 9.14
N SER A 88 7.15 -6.54 9.74
CA SER A 88 8.23 -6.01 10.59
C SER A 88 9.20 -5.11 9.81
N ALA A 89 9.56 -5.48 8.58
CA ALA A 89 10.43 -4.68 7.74
C ALA A 89 9.74 -3.39 7.25
N ALA A 90 8.44 -3.47 6.92
CA ALA A 90 7.66 -2.29 6.57
C ALA A 90 7.56 -1.32 7.76
N ALA A 91 7.20 -1.81 8.94
CA ALA A 91 7.10 -1.01 10.16
C ALA A 91 8.43 -0.39 10.59
N ALA A 92 9.57 -1.07 10.38
CA ALA A 92 10.88 -0.51 10.70
C ALA A 92 11.26 0.73 9.85
N ALA A 93 10.61 0.91 8.69
CA ALA A 93 10.80 2.05 7.81
C ALA A 93 9.95 3.28 8.19
N THR A 94 9.13 3.20 9.23
CA THR A 94 8.22 4.28 9.66
C THR A 94 8.74 5.00 10.90
N SER A 95 8.14 6.16 11.24
CA SER A 95 8.41 6.92 12.46
C SER A 95 7.84 6.25 13.72
N ASP A 96 6.73 5.51 13.58
CA ASP A 96 6.15 4.67 14.64
C ASP A 96 6.03 3.21 14.18
N SER A 97 7.03 2.42 14.53
CA SER A 97 7.07 0.99 14.17
C SER A 97 6.05 0.13 14.93
N ALA A 98 5.63 0.54 16.13
CA ALA A 98 4.71 -0.23 16.95
C ALA A 98 3.29 -0.10 16.40
N ALA A 99 2.84 1.13 16.18
CA ALA A 99 1.54 1.40 15.56
C ALA A 99 1.46 0.84 14.14
N ALA A 100 2.55 0.95 13.37
CA ALA A 100 2.63 0.35 12.04
C ALA A 100 2.48 -1.16 12.05
N THR A 101 3.17 -1.84 12.97
CA THR A 101 3.07 -3.30 13.09
C THR A 101 1.65 -3.74 13.41
N ALA A 102 0.98 -3.06 14.35
CA ALA A 102 -0.38 -3.38 14.75
C ALA A 102 -1.36 -3.26 13.58
N LEU A 103 -1.39 -2.11 12.91
CA LEU A 103 -2.35 -1.85 11.84
C LEU A 103 -2.08 -2.70 10.59
N LEU A 104 -0.82 -2.87 10.19
CA LEU A 104 -0.46 -3.71 9.03
C LEU A 104 -0.74 -5.20 9.29
N THR A 105 -0.67 -5.64 10.55
CA THR A 105 -1.08 -7.00 10.94
C THR A 105 -2.60 -7.15 10.81
N GLY A 106 -3.37 -6.20 11.36
CA GLY A 106 -4.84 -6.22 11.27
C GLY A 106 -5.37 -6.11 9.84
N TYR A 107 -4.65 -5.41 8.95
CA TYR A 107 -4.96 -5.32 7.53
C TYR A 107 -5.14 -6.71 6.86
N THR A 108 -4.32 -7.68 7.25
CA THR A 108 -4.43 -9.04 6.70
C THR A 108 -5.33 -9.94 7.54
N LYS A 109 -5.27 -9.83 8.86
CA LYS A 109 -5.99 -10.73 9.78
C LYS A 109 -7.46 -10.37 9.97
N ASP A 110 -7.76 -9.10 10.14
CA ASP A 110 -9.08 -8.62 10.56
C ASP A 110 -9.87 -8.06 9.37
N ALA A 111 -9.19 -7.37 8.45
CA ALA A 111 -9.80 -6.92 7.20
C ALA A 111 -9.78 -8.01 6.10
N HIS A 112 -9.07 -9.11 6.31
CA HIS A 112 -8.97 -10.22 5.34
C HIS A 112 -8.57 -9.77 3.92
N LEU A 113 -7.71 -8.76 3.83
CA LEU A 113 -7.18 -8.26 2.57
C LEU A 113 -5.99 -9.10 2.13
N THR A 114 -6.08 -9.63 0.91
CA THR A 114 -5.06 -10.49 0.29
C THR A 114 -4.70 -9.97 -1.10
N GLY A 115 -3.59 -10.45 -1.66
CA GLY A 115 -3.17 -10.07 -3.03
C GLY A 115 -2.88 -8.58 -3.19
N VAL A 116 -2.35 -7.95 -2.13
CA VAL A 116 -2.06 -6.51 -2.11
C VAL A 116 -1.02 -6.18 -3.17
N THR A 117 -1.33 -5.18 -3.99
CA THR A 117 -0.44 -4.56 -4.96
C THR A 117 -0.42 -3.07 -4.69
N LEU A 118 0.76 -2.52 -4.46
CA LEU A 118 0.98 -1.12 -4.11
C LEU A 118 1.78 -0.47 -5.24
N THR A 119 1.17 0.48 -5.94
CA THR A 119 1.83 1.17 -7.05
C THR A 119 2.12 2.61 -6.64
N PRO A 120 3.38 2.98 -6.40
CA PRO A 120 3.75 4.38 -6.12
C PRO A 120 3.49 5.27 -7.33
N GLY A 121 3.02 6.47 -7.07
CA GLY A 121 2.84 7.55 -8.04
C GLY A 121 3.97 8.57 -7.98
N THR A 122 3.82 9.64 -8.75
CA THR A 122 4.78 10.76 -8.78
C THR A 122 4.77 11.52 -7.46
N ARG A 123 5.94 11.68 -6.85
CA ARG A 123 6.10 12.45 -5.61
C ARG A 123 5.90 13.96 -5.82
N THR A 124 5.45 14.63 -4.77
CA THR A 124 5.42 16.10 -4.68
C THR A 124 6.10 16.50 -3.37
N GLY A 125 7.30 17.08 -3.48
CA GLY A 125 8.16 17.28 -2.30
C GLY A 125 8.50 15.94 -1.64
N ASP A 126 8.14 15.83 -0.36
CA ASP A 126 8.34 14.65 0.49
C ASP A 126 7.11 13.72 0.53
N LYS A 127 6.02 14.09 -0.14
CA LYS A 127 4.78 13.33 -0.22
C LYS A 127 4.80 12.40 -1.43
N VAL A 128 4.45 11.13 -1.23
CA VAL A 128 4.36 10.10 -2.28
C VAL A 128 2.93 9.53 -2.29
N PRO A 129 2.11 9.87 -3.29
CA PRO A 129 0.84 9.19 -3.50
C PRO A 129 1.08 7.77 -4.02
N PHE A 130 0.17 6.84 -3.73
CA PHE A 130 0.19 5.49 -4.28
C PHE A 130 -1.23 4.93 -4.41
N SER A 131 -1.39 3.91 -5.26
CA SER A 131 -2.66 3.18 -5.39
C SER A 131 -2.53 1.80 -4.76
N VAL A 132 -3.60 1.38 -4.10
CA VAL A 132 -3.74 0.06 -3.51
C VAL A 132 -4.74 -0.74 -4.34
N LYS A 133 -4.35 -1.96 -4.71
CA LYS A 133 -5.25 -2.97 -5.22
C LYS A 133 -5.14 -4.19 -4.32
N ALA A 134 -6.26 -4.68 -3.83
CA ALA A 134 -6.30 -5.85 -2.96
C ALA A 134 -7.59 -6.63 -3.23
N THR A 135 -7.71 -7.81 -2.63
CA THR A 135 -8.94 -8.60 -2.63
C THR A 135 -9.37 -8.82 -1.19
N VAL A 136 -10.59 -8.41 -0.85
CA VAL A 136 -11.22 -8.78 0.43
C VAL A 136 -11.77 -10.18 0.28
N THR A 137 -11.34 -11.11 1.13
CA THR A 137 -11.84 -12.49 1.13
C THR A 137 -12.41 -12.84 2.50
N TYR A 138 -13.74 -12.93 2.61
CA TYR A 138 -14.41 -13.20 3.88
C TYR A 138 -15.58 -14.16 3.71
N LYS A 139 -15.65 -15.18 4.59
CA LYS A 139 -16.71 -16.22 4.58
C LYS A 139 -16.97 -16.84 3.18
N GLY A 140 -15.93 -17.05 2.39
CA GLY A 140 -16.02 -17.63 1.04
C GLY A 140 -16.41 -16.64 -0.07
N LEU A 141 -16.62 -15.36 0.25
CA LEU A 141 -16.83 -14.30 -0.72
C LEU A 141 -15.52 -13.54 -0.97
N SER A 142 -15.23 -13.27 -2.24
CA SER A 142 -14.07 -12.47 -2.64
C SER A 142 -14.49 -11.31 -3.54
N LYS A 143 -14.04 -10.09 -3.20
CA LYS A 143 -14.29 -8.89 -4.01
C LYS A 143 -13.00 -8.07 -4.16
N PRO A 144 -12.71 -7.55 -5.37
CA PRO A 144 -11.60 -6.64 -5.56
C PRO A 144 -11.88 -5.31 -4.85
N LEU A 145 -10.86 -4.78 -4.18
CA LEU A 145 -10.86 -3.47 -3.55
C LEU A 145 -9.76 -2.62 -4.21
N THR A 146 -10.06 -1.36 -4.50
CA THR A 146 -9.06 -0.43 -5.03
C THR A 146 -9.31 0.95 -4.44
N TYR A 147 -8.24 1.58 -3.97
CA TYR A 147 -8.28 2.94 -3.43
C TYR A 147 -6.93 3.64 -3.60
N GLY A 148 -6.93 4.96 -3.46
CA GLY A 148 -5.71 5.77 -3.42
C GLY A 148 -5.33 6.07 -1.97
N SER A 149 -4.04 6.15 -1.70
CA SER A 149 -3.50 6.63 -0.43
C SER A 149 -2.24 7.46 -0.69
N SER A 150 -1.65 8.01 0.37
CA SER A 150 -0.37 8.69 0.29
C SER A 150 0.40 8.56 1.59
N LEU A 151 1.72 8.62 1.47
CA LEU A 151 2.62 8.71 2.60
C LEU A 151 3.49 9.97 2.48
N THR A 152 4.01 10.43 3.61
CA THR A 152 5.00 11.51 3.67
C THR A 152 6.28 10.96 4.26
N VAL A 153 7.44 11.43 3.82
CA VAL A 153 8.73 11.06 4.40
C VAL A 153 9.22 12.20 5.28
N VAL A 154 9.71 11.87 6.47
CA VAL A 154 10.30 12.81 7.43
C VAL A 154 11.71 12.37 7.81
N ARG A 155 12.54 13.32 8.22
CA ARG A 155 13.87 13.00 8.75
C ARG A 155 13.76 12.81 10.27
N ASP A 156 14.12 11.63 10.74
CA ASP A 156 14.26 11.32 12.15
C ASP A 156 15.31 12.26 12.78
N THR A 157 14.96 12.99 13.82
CA THR A 157 15.82 14.00 14.44
C THR A 157 16.94 13.40 15.28
N ALA A 158 16.76 12.19 15.81
CA ALA A 158 17.74 11.49 16.63
C ALA A 158 18.79 10.77 15.76
N THR A 159 18.37 10.15 14.66
CA THR A 159 19.24 9.32 13.81
C THR A 159 19.58 9.96 12.47
N GLY A 160 18.87 11.00 12.06
CA GLY A 160 19.04 11.66 10.76
C GLY A 160 18.53 10.83 9.58
N LYS A 161 17.93 9.67 9.84
CA LYS A 161 17.48 8.74 8.80
C LYS A 161 16.10 9.16 8.26
N PRO A 162 15.86 9.04 6.95
CA PRO A 162 14.52 9.22 6.41
C PRO A 162 13.61 8.08 6.86
N ARG A 163 12.38 8.41 7.26
CA ARG A 163 11.33 7.49 7.68
C ARG A 163 10.00 7.91 7.07
N VAL A 164 9.12 6.95 6.82
CA VAL A 164 7.72 7.28 6.54
C VAL A 164 7.10 7.86 7.79
N ASP A 165 6.54 9.06 7.67
CA ASP A 165 5.74 9.66 8.73
C ASP A 165 4.47 8.83 8.92
N TRP A 166 4.42 8.11 10.03
CA TRP A 166 3.37 7.14 10.26
C TRP A 166 2.09 7.82 10.72
N THR A 167 1.03 7.57 9.97
CA THR A 167 -0.36 7.79 10.37
C THR A 167 -1.19 6.62 9.84
N ALA A 168 -2.30 6.29 10.49
CA ALA A 168 -3.21 5.24 10.01
C ALA A 168 -3.76 5.53 8.60
N SER A 169 -3.84 6.81 8.24
CA SER A 169 -4.24 7.27 6.90
C SER A 169 -3.32 6.80 5.77
N VAL A 170 -2.08 6.39 6.08
CA VAL A 170 -1.20 5.72 5.11
C VAL A 170 -1.81 4.40 4.65
N VAL A 171 -2.44 3.64 5.55
CA VAL A 171 -3.04 2.34 5.22
C VAL A 171 -4.35 2.51 4.46
N HIS A 172 -5.20 3.45 4.91
CA HIS A 172 -6.45 3.80 4.24
C HIS A 172 -6.83 5.25 4.56
N PRO A 173 -7.17 6.10 3.57
CA PRO A 173 -7.26 7.55 3.74
C PRO A 173 -8.27 8.02 4.80
N ASP A 174 -9.31 7.23 5.05
CA ASP A 174 -10.36 7.55 6.03
C ASP A 174 -10.04 7.13 7.47
N LEU A 175 -8.90 6.44 7.71
CA LEU A 175 -8.51 6.05 9.05
C LEU A 175 -7.84 7.19 9.81
N LYS A 176 -8.16 7.28 11.11
CA LYS A 176 -7.45 8.08 12.10
C LYS A 176 -6.56 7.18 12.96
N ASP A 177 -5.58 7.79 13.62
CA ASP A 177 -4.68 7.03 14.48
C ASP A 177 -5.45 6.36 15.64
N GLY A 178 -5.25 5.06 15.80
CA GLY A 178 -6.02 4.21 16.72
C GLY A 178 -7.19 3.48 16.08
N ASP A 179 -7.61 3.85 14.86
CA ASP A 179 -8.64 3.11 14.13
C ASP A 179 -8.10 1.77 13.61
N THR A 180 -9.01 0.81 13.45
CA THR A 180 -8.72 -0.51 12.90
C THR A 180 -9.59 -0.79 11.68
N LEU A 181 -9.04 -1.53 10.73
CA LEU A 181 -9.75 -1.95 9.53
C LEU A 181 -10.26 -3.39 9.73
N VAL A 182 -11.58 -3.60 9.65
CA VAL A 182 -12.22 -4.89 9.86
C VAL A 182 -13.21 -5.18 8.73
N THR A 183 -13.34 -6.45 8.35
CA THR A 183 -14.36 -6.86 7.37
C THR A 183 -15.59 -7.41 8.08
N GLY A 184 -16.71 -6.71 7.88
CA GLY A 184 -18.02 -7.08 8.40
C GLY A 184 -18.97 -7.58 7.32
N GLU A 185 -20.21 -7.87 7.72
CA GLU A 185 -21.29 -8.12 6.76
C GLU A 185 -21.50 -6.84 5.93
N SER A 186 -21.49 -6.98 4.60
CA SER A 186 -21.97 -5.91 3.73
C SER A 186 -23.41 -5.63 4.15
N GLY A 187 -23.75 -4.38 4.43
CA GLY A 187 -25.12 -3.98 4.73
C GLY A 187 -26.09 -4.55 3.70
N THR A 188 -27.34 -4.76 4.10
CA THR A 188 -28.34 -5.44 3.27
C THR A 188 -28.37 -4.79 1.87
N PRO A 189 -28.00 -5.51 0.80
CA PRO A 189 -27.89 -4.91 -0.51
C PRO A 189 -29.22 -4.26 -0.88
N PRO A 190 -29.19 -3.09 -1.53
CA PRO A 190 -30.41 -2.37 -1.87
C PRO A 190 -31.21 -3.24 -2.83
N ILE A 191 -32.33 -3.77 -2.34
CA ILE A 191 -33.33 -4.36 -3.24
C ILE A 191 -33.98 -3.20 -4.00
N LYS A 192 -34.21 -3.40 -5.29
CA LYS A 192 -35.09 -2.53 -6.06
C LYS A 192 -36.47 -3.17 -6.10
N ALA A 193 -37.39 -2.68 -5.27
CA ALA A 193 -38.79 -3.07 -5.35
C ALA A 193 -39.46 -2.26 -6.47
N VAL A 194 -40.22 -2.94 -7.32
CA VAL A 194 -40.97 -2.30 -8.42
C VAL A 194 -42.44 -2.66 -8.34
N ASP A 195 -43.30 -1.74 -8.77
CA ASP A 195 -44.73 -1.98 -8.94
C ASP A 195 -45.01 -2.82 -10.20
N ARG A 196 -46.29 -3.10 -10.47
CA ARG A 196 -46.72 -3.87 -11.64
C ARG A 196 -46.33 -3.23 -12.99
N ASN A 197 -46.05 -1.93 -13.01
CA ASN A 197 -45.70 -1.16 -14.20
C ASN A 197 -44.18 -0.92 -14.30
N GLY A 198 -43.39 -1.45 -13.35
CA GLY A 198 -41.95 -1.23 -13.28
C GLY A 198 -41.52 0.07 -12.57
N GLY A 199 -42.47 0.79 -11.96
CA GLY A 199 -42.19 1.98 -11.15
C GLY A 199 -41.53 1.60 -9.82
N GLU A 200 -40.47 2.32 -9.43
CA GLU A 200 -39.74 2.03 -8.21
C GLU A 200 -40.57 2.36 -6.95
N ILE A 201 -40.66 1.39 -6.04
CA ILE A 201 -41.31 1.53 -4.75
C ILE A 201 -40.24 1.81 -3.70
N THR A 202 -40.25 3.04 -3.17
CA THR A 202 -39.37 3.46 -2.07
C THR A 202 -40.19 3.77 -0.83
N GLU A 203 -39.58 3.68 0.35
CA GLU A 203 -40.20 4.08 1.61
C GLU A 203 -40.54 5.58 1.65
N ALA A 204 -39.74 6.41 0.96
CA ALA A 204 -40.00 7.85 0.84
C ALA A 204 -41.30 8.16 0.09
N THR A 205 -41.60 7.41 -0.98
CA THR A 205 -42.84 7.59 -1.76
C THR A 205 -44.02 6.83 -1.12
N TYR A 206 -43.73 5.69 -0.48
CA TYR A 206 -44.73 4.80 0.12
C TYR A 206 -44.33 4.40 1.55
N PRO A 207 -44.52 5.28 2.54
CA PRO A 207 -44.10 5.01 3.92
C PRO A 207 -44.77 3.77 4.53
N SER A 208 -46.01 3.48 4.11
CA SER A 208 -46.76 2.30 4.56
C SER A 208 -46.15 0.97 4.12
N LEU A 209 -45.24 0.98 3.12
CA LEU A 209 -44.59 -0.21 2.60
C LEU A 209 -43.21 -0.47 3.23
N GLY A 210 -42.74 0.37 4.18
CA GLY A 210 -41.43 0.22 4.82
C GLY A 210 -41.18 -1.19 5.36
N THR A 211 -42.12 -1.74 6.14
CA THR A 211 -42.02 -3.10 6.70
C THR A 211 -42.01 -4.20 5.63
N VAL A 212 -42.70 -4.01 4.51
CA VAL A 212 -42.70 -4.95 3.39
C VAL A 212 -41.38 -4.88 2.63
N LEU A 213 -40.85 -3.66 2.41
CA LEU A 213 -39.53 -3.45 1.82
C LEU A 213 -38.43 -4.04 2.69
N ASP A 214 -38.55 -3.94 4.02
CA ASP A 214 -37.64 -4.57 4.97
C ASP A 214 -37.69 -6.09 4.89
N GLY A 215 -38.89 -6.68 4.90
CA GLY A 215 -39.07 -8.13 4.75
C GLY A 215 -38.59 -8.66 3.40
N LEU A 216 -38.76 -7.89 2.32
CA LEU A 216 -38.16 -8.18 1.02
C LEU A 216 -36.63 -8.12 1.09
N ARG A 217 -36.06 -7.16 1.83
CA ARG A 217 -34.61 -6.99 2.00
C ARG A 217 -34.03 -8.16 2.78
N GLU A 218 -34.71 -8.60 3.82
CA GLU A 218 -34.33 -9.75 4.62
C GLU A 218 -34.37 -11.06 3.82
N LYS A 219 -35.45 -11.27 3.05
CA LYS A 219 -35.69 -12.54 2.32
C LYS A 219 -34.89 -12.65 1.02
N TYR A 220 -34.72 -11.53 0.30
CA TYR A 220 -34.11 -11.50 -1.03
C TYR A 220 -32.77 -10.78 -1.09
N GLY A 221 -32.43 -9.95 -0.10
CA GLY A 221 -31.12 -9.29 -0.05
C GLY A 221 -29.95 -10.27 -0.01
N LYS A 222 -30.12 -11.48 0.54
CA LYS A 222 -29.08 -12.53 0.53
C LYS A 222 -28.85 -13.18 -0.85
N LYS A 223 -29.75 -12.96 -1.81
CA LYS A 223 -29.70 -13.54 -3.17
C LYS A 223 -29.37 -12.50 -4.25
N ALA A 224 -29.37 -11.22 -3.89
CA ALA A 224 -29.10 -10.10 -4.80
C ALA A 224 -27.59 -9.92 -5.04
#